data_AF-A0A0G1YGS4-F1
#
_entry.id   AF-A0A0G1YGS4-F1
#
_cell.length_a   1.000
_cell.length_b   1.000
_cell.length_c   1.000
_cell.angle_alpha   90.00
_cell.angle_beta   90.00
_cell.angle_gamma   90.00
#
_symmetry.space_group_name_H-M   'P 1'
#
loop_
_entity.id
_entity.type
_entity.pdbx_description
1 polymer ?
#
loop_
_entity_poly.entity_id
_entity_poly.type
_entity_poly.pdbx_seq_one_letter_code
_entity_poly.pdbx_strand_id
1 'polypeptide(L)' 'SMRVDDVLQAIQDLGGNLVLDVDLFDIFDFADGSTSFAFHVMLGAEDRTLRSPEIDEAMAKIMEGLEKEHGMEIRK' A
#
# COMPACT_ATOMS: atom_id res chain seq x y z
N SER A 1 13.73 13.20 -1.78
CA SER A 1 13.38 11.78 -1.95
C SER A 1 12.09 11.55 -1.21
N MET A 2 11.22 10.67 -1.72
CA MET A 2 10.09 10.19 -0.93
C MET A 2 10.62 9.34 0.21
N ARG A 3 10.09 9.53 1.42
CA ARG A 3 10.46 8.71 2.58
C ARG A 3 9.51 7.53 2.66
N VAL A 4 9.99 6.41 3.21
CA VAL A 4 9.13 5.24 3.46
C VAL A 4 7.91 5.64 4.31
N ASP A 5 8.11 6.50 5.31
CA ASP A 5 7.04 7.03 6.16
C ASP A 5 5.91 7.70 5.35
N ASP A 6 6.24 8.38 4.25
CA ASP A 6 5.25 9.04 3.40
C ASP A 6 4.39 7.99 2.67
N VAL A 7 4.99 6.88 2.25
CA VAL A 7 4.29 5.76 1.59
C VAL A 7 3.38 5.03 2.57
N LEU A 8 3.87 4.77 3.79
CA LEU A 8 3.08 4.13 4.85
C LEU A 8 1.83 4.97 5.17
N GLN A 9 2.01 6.28 5.36
CA GLN A 9 0.89 7.18 5.62
C GLN A 9 -0.10 7.22 4.46
N ALA A 10 0.39 7.28 3.21
CA ALA A 10 -0.48 7.29 2.03
C ALA A 10 -1.31 6.00 1.94
N ILE A 11 -0.73 4.82 2.22
CA ILE A 11 -1.47 3.55 2.25
C ILE A 11 -2.59 3.60 3.29
N GLN A 12 -2.29 4.09 4.50
CA GLN A 12 -3.27 4.22 5.58
C GLN A 12 -4.41 5.16 5.21
N ASP A 13 -4.09 6.33 4.63
CA ASP A 13 -5.08 7.35 4.27
C ASP A 13 -5.97 6.90 3.10
N LEU A 14 -5.39 6.29 2.07
CA LEU A 14 -6.11 5.81 0.88
C LEU A 14 -7.02 4.62 1.22
N GLY A 15 -6.52 3.70 2.03
CA GLY A 15 -7.26 2.51 2.49
C GLY A 15 -8.32 2.81 3.56
N GLY A 16 -8.17 3.92 4.29
CA GLY A 16 -9.12 4.37 5.30
C GLY A 16 -9.34 3.33 6.40
N ASN A 17 -10.59 3.22 6.87
CA ASN A 17 -10.94 2.33 7.99
C ASN A 17 -10.78 0.83 7.70
N LEU A 18 -10.53 0.45 6.44
CA LEU A 18 -10.31 -0.95 6.10
C LEU A 18 -8.85 -1.39 6.29
N VAL A 19 -7.89 -0.45 6.27
CA VAL A 19 -6.49 -0.75 6.60
C VAL A 19 -6.34 -0.66 8.11
N LEU A 20 -6.11 -1.82 8.73
CA LEU A 20 -5.88 -1.93 10.17
C LEU A 20 -4.43 -1.61 10.52
N ASP A 21 -3.50 -1.99 9.63
CA ASP A 21 -2.07 -1.81 9.83
C ASP A 21 -1.31 -1.86 8.50
N VAL A 22 -0.15 -1.21 8.45
CA VAL A 22 0.77 -1.26 7.32
C VAL A 22 2.22 -1.22 7.78
N ASP A 23 3.02 -2.17 7.29
CA ASP A 23 4.44 -2.30 7.63
C ASP A 23 5.30 -2.43 6.38
N LEU A 24 6.50 -1.87 6.42
CA LEU A 24 7.54 -2.19 5.46
C LEU A 24 8.06 -3.60 5.73
N PHE A 25 7.91 -4.47 4.75
CA PHE A 25 8.36 -5.85 4.83
C PHE A 25 9.81 -6.02 4.34
N ASP A 26 10.13 -5.47 3.16
CA ASP A 26 11.44 -5.65 2.53
C ASP A 26 11.84 -4.45 1.67
N ILE A 27 13.15 -4.28 1.48
CA ILE A 27 13.75 -3.28 0.60
C ILE A 27 14.73 -4.01 -0.32
N PHE A 28 14.52 -3.89 -1.62
CA PHE A 28 15.38 -4.51 -2.62
C PHE A 28 16.00 -3.46 -3.53
N ASP A 29 17.32 -3.36 -3.50
CA ASP A 29 18.10 -2.51 -4.41
C ASP A 29 18.51 -3.30 -5.67
N PHE A 30 18.26 -2.72 -6.84
CA PHE A 30 18.63 -3.29 -8.13
C PHE A 30 19.97 -2.73 -8.62
N ALA A 31 20.64 -3.49 -9.49
CA ALA A 31 21.91 -3.11 -10.07
C ALA A 31 21.83 -1.87 -10.98
N ASP A 32 20.62 -1.51 -11.45
CA ASP A 32 20.36 -0.29 -12.23
C ASP A 32 20.18 0.96 -11.35
N GLY A 33 20.30 0.81 -10.03
CA GLY A 33 20.17 1.89 -9.05
C GLY A 33 18.73 2.20 -8.63
N SER A 34 17.75 1.41 -9.09
CA SER A 34 16.38 1.49 -8.57
C SER A 34 16.24 0.72 -7.24
N THR A 35 15.25 1.11 -6.43
CA THR A 35 14.91 0.43 -5.17
C THR A 35 13.43 0.08 -5.18
N SER A 36 13.09 -1.16 -4.83
CA SER A 36 11.73 -1.62 -4.59
C SER A 36 11.45 -1.74 -3.10
N PHE A 37 10.29 -1.30 -2.67
CA PHE A 37 9.80 -1.43 -1.30
C PHE A 37 8.61 -2.39 -1.31
N ALA A 38 8.64 -3.40 -0.45
CA ALA A 38 7.53 -4.32 -0.27
C ALA A 38 6.84 -4.01 1.06
N PHE A 39 5.51 -4.00 1.05
CA PHE A 39 4.70 -3.68 2.22
C PHE A 39 3.73 -4.81 2.55
N HIS A 40 3.50 -5.03 3.83
CA HIS A 40 2.38 -5.80 4.32
C HIS A 40 1.24 -4.85 4.68
N VAL A 41 0.06 -5.10 4.12
CA VAL A 41 -1.15 -4.33 4.41
C VAL A 41 -2.17 -5.26 5.04
N MET A 42 -2.55 -4.97 6.29
CA MET A 42 -3.57 -5.74 6.99
C MET A 42 -4.94 -5.11 6.76
N LEU A 43 -5.82 -5.82 6.06
CA LEU A 43 -7.19 -5.38 5.80
C LEU A 43 -8.19 -6.07 6.72
N GLY A 44 -9.14 -5.30 7.26
CA GLY A 44 -10.22 -5.84 8.09
C GLY A 44 -11.31 -4.83 8.40
N ALA A 45 -12.35 -5.30 9.08
CA ALA A 45 -13.42 -4.46 9.63
C ALA A 45 -13.75 -4.97 11.03
N GLU A 46 -14.14 -4.06 11.93
CA GLU A 46 -14.42 -4.40 13.33
C GLU A 46 -15.68 -5.27 13.51
N ASP A 47 -16.65 -5.15 12.61
CA ASP A 47 -17.99 -5.69 12.76
C ASP A 47 -18.29 -6.93 11.89
N ARG A 48 -17.39 -7.27 10.94
CA ARG A 48 -17.64 -8.33 9.97
C ARG A 48 -16.38 -8.81 9.25
N THR A 49 -16.48 -9.99 8.64
CA THR A 49 -15.51 -10.43 7.64
C THR A 49 -15.66 -9.63 6.34
N LEU A 50 -14.54 -9.19 5.77
CA LEU A 50 -14.51 -8.55 4.46
C LEU A 50 -14.78 -9.57 3.34
N ARG A 51 -15.53 -9.14 2.32
CA ARG A 51 -15.71 -9.93 1.10
C ARG A 51 -14.56 -9.65 0.15
N SER A 52 -14.23 -10.64 -0.68
CA SER A 52 -13.15 -10.51 -1.68
C SER A 52 -13.25 -9.24 -2.54
N PRO A 53 -14.42 -8.85 -3.08
CA PRO A 53 -14.52 -7.62 -3.88
C PRO A 53 -14.17 -6.34 -3.12
N GLU A 54 -14.40 -6.30 -1.81
CA GLU A 54 -14.10 -5.13 -0.99
C GLU A 54 -12.60 -5.01 -0.71
N ILE A 55 -11.94 -6.16 -0.53
CA ILE A 55 -10.48 -6.25 -0.43
C ILE A 55 -9.85 -5.79 -1.74
N ASP A 56 -10.35 -6.31 -2.86
CA ASP A 56 -9.86 -5.97 -4.20
C ASP A 56 -10.03 -4.47 -4.50
N GLU A 57 -11.19 -3.88 -4.16
CA GLU A 57 -11.47 -2.46 -4.33
C GLU A 57 -10.56 -1.58 -3.45
N ALA A 58 -10.38 -1.95 -2.18
CA ALA A 58 -9.48 -1.23 -1.28
C ALA A 58 -8.03 -1.25 -1.79
N MET A 59 -7.54 -2.42 -2.19
CA MET A 59 -6.19 -2.56 -2.76
C MET A 59 -6.05 -1.78 -4.07
N ALA A 60 -7.03 -1.84 -4.97
CA ALA A 60 -7.01 -1.07 -6.22
C ALA A 60 -6.93 0.43 -5.96
N LYS A 61 -7.73 0.94 -5.02
CA LYS A 61 -7.72 2.36 -4.62
C LYS A 61 -6.37 2.80 -4.06
N ILE A 62 -5.75 1.98 -3.20
CA ILE A 62 -4.42 2.25 -2.66
C ILE A 62 -3.39 2.31 -3.79
N MET A 63 -3.36 1.30 -4.67
CA MET A 63 -2.41 1.25 -5.79
C MET A 63 -2.58 2.46 -6.72
N GLU A 64 -3.80 2.75 -7.16
CA GLU A 64 -4.08 3.90 -8.03
C GLU A 64 -3.73 5.25 -7.37
N GLY A 65 -3.96 5.39 -6.07
CA GLY A 65 -3.60 6.60 -5.32
C GLY A 65 -2.08 6.80 -5.28
N LEU A 66 -1.33 5.75 -4.94
CA LEU A 66 0.13 5.80 -4.91
C LEU A 66 0.73 6.10 -6.29
N GLU A 67 0.19 5.51 -7.37
CA GLU A 67 0.63 5.82 -8.74
C GLU A 67 0.36 7.28 -9.10
N LYS A 68 -0.84 7.81 -8.80
CA LYS A 68 -1.24 9.18 -9.15
C LYS A 68 -0.52 10.24 -8.33
N GLU A 69 -0.35 10.02 -7.03
CA GLU A 69 0.18 11.02 -6.10
C GLU A 69 1.71 11.08 -6.15
N HIS A 70 2.36 9.97 -6.49
CA HIS A 70 3.81 9.86 -6.36
C HIS A 70 4.53 9.36 -7.62
N GLY A 71 3.80 9.04 -8.69
CA GLY A 71 4.39 8.57 -9.96
C GLY A 71 5.18 7.27 -9.80
N MET A 72 4.84 6.46 -8.79
CA MET A 72 5.49 5.18 -8.52
C MET A 72 4.95 4.10 -9.47
N GLU A 73 5.79 3.13 -9.82
CA GLU A 73 5.36 1.91 -10.51
C GLU A 73 4.97 0.87 -9.45
N ILE A 74 3.69 0.50 -9.39
CA ILE A 74 3.20 -0.48 -8.42
C ILE A 74 3.12 -1.86 -9.07
N ARG A 75 3.56 -2.89 -8.34
CA ARG A 75 3.51 -4.30 -8.76
C ARG A 75 2.74 -5.10 -7.70
N LYS A 76 1.78 -5.92 -8.15
CA LYS A 76 0.98 -6.82 -7.31
C LYS A 76 1.47 -8.26 -7.36
#